data_AF-A0A357D252-F1
#
_entry.id   AF-A0A357D252-F1
#
_cell.length_a   1.000
_cell.length_b   1.000
_cell.length_c   1.000
_cell.angle_alpha   90.00
_cell.angle_beta   90.00
_cell.angle_gamma   90.00
#
_symmetry.space_group_name_H-M   'P 1'
#
loop_
_entity.id
_entity.type
_entity.pdbx_description
1 polymer ?
#
loop_
_entity_poly.entity_id
_entity_poly.type
_entity_poly.pdbx_seq_one_letter_code
_entity_poly.pdbx_strand_id
1 'polypeptide(L)'
;DKEKLLDSADSISDLMKELSRNSDNPDEPTEELLEKGTEQLLRSYDSINGGFGSIPKFPTPHNIVFLIRQYEHSRDERLINATVKTLDQMYRGGIFDHIGGGFSRYSTDNKWLVPHFEKML
;
A
#
# COMPACT_ATOMS: atom_id res chain seq x y z
N ASP A 1 -25.34 -30.08 -7.08
CA ASP A 1 -24.10 -29.29 -6.89
C ASP A 1 -23.82 -28.23 -7.94
N LYS A 2 -23.93 -28.51 -9.25
CA LYS A 2 -23.78 -27.48 -10.31
C LYS A 2 -24.79 -26.32 -10.19
N GLU A 3 -26.04 -26.65 -9.88
CA GLU A 3 -27.15 -25.68 -9.81
C GLU A 3 -26.98 -24.67 -8.65
N LYS A 4 -26.55 -25.15 -7.47
CA LYS A 4 -26.22 -24.28 -6.32
C LYS A 4 -25.04 -23.34 -6.59
N LEU A 5 -24.06 -23.79 -7.38
CA LEU A 5 -22.90 -22.99 -7.78
C LEU A 5 -23.30 -21.86 -8.74
N LEU A 6 -24.23 -22.12 -9.66
CA LEU A 6 -24.76 -21.12 -10.58
C LEU A 6 -25.60 -20.07 -9.84
N ASP A 7 -26.50 -20.51 -8.95
CA ASP A 7 -27.28 -19.61 -8.09
C ASP A 7 -26.39 -18.69 -7.23
N SER A 8 -25.29 -19.24 -6.71
CA SER A 8 -24.33 -18.46 -5.92
C SER A 8 -23.57 -17.44 -6.78
N ALA A 9 -23.20 -17.80 -8.01
CA ALA A 9 -22.51 -16.92 -8.94
C ALA A 9 -23.42 -15.78 -9.43
N ASP A 10 -24.70 -16.06 -9.68
CA ASP A 10 -25.70 -15.07 -10.08
C ASP A 10 -25.99 -14.11 -8.92
N SER A 11 -26.14 -14.64 -7.70
CA SER A 11 -26.32 -13.81 -6.49
C SER A 11 -25.15 -12.85 -6.25
N ILE A 12 -23.91 -13.31 -6.47
CA ILE A 12 -22.71 -12.46 -6.36
C ILE A 12 -22.69 -11.42 -7.47
N SER A 13 -23.04 -11.80 -8.71
CA SER A 13 -23.08 -10.87 -9.85
C SER A 13 -24.12 -9.78 -9.66
N ASP A 14 -25.28 -10.11 -9.12
CA ASP A 14 -26.34 -9.14 -8.88
C ASP A 14 -26.01 -8.21 -7.72
N LEU A 15 -25.39 -8.74 -6.64
CA LEU A 15 -24.85 -7.90 -5.56
C LEU A 15 -23.78 -6.92 -6.09
N MET A 16 -22.88 -7.38 -6.96
CA MET A 16 -21.87 -6.49 -7.57
C MET A 16 -22.50 -5.40 -8.44
N LYS A 17 -23.56 -5.71 -9.19
CA LYS A 17 -24.29 -4.72 -9.99
C LYS A 17 -25.02 -3.70 -9.11
N GLU A 18 -25.62 -4.12 -7.99
CA GLU A 18 -26.25 -3.20 -7.05
C GLU A 18 -25.24 -2.26 -6.38
N LEU A 19 -24.09 -2.80 -5.95
CA LEU A 19 -23.00 -1.99 -5.40
C LEU A 19 -22.47 -0.98 -6.42
N SER A 20 -22.37 -1.37 -7.70
CA SER A 20 -21.92 -0.48 -8.78
C SER A 20 -22.95 0.59 -9.16
N ARG A 21 -24.26 0.33 -9.06
CA ARG A 21 -25.30 1.36 -9.31
C ARG A 21 -25.37 2.38 -8.17
N ASN A 22 -25.10 1.96 -6.95
CA ASN A 22 -25.04 2.87 -5.80
C ASN A 22 -23.80 3.79 -5.82
N SER A 23 -22.85 3.56 -6.73
CA SER A 23 -21.66 4.41 -6.93
C SER A 23 -21.80 5.43 -8.08
N ASP A 24 -22.98 5.62 -8.67
CA ASP A 24 -23.20 6.57 -9.78
C ASP A 24 -23.04 8.06 -9.40
N ASN A 25 -22.72 8.35 -8.13
CA ASN A 25 -22.11 9.60 -7.70
C ASN A 25 -20.96 9.25 -6.73
N PRO A 26 -19.72 9.06 -7.20
CA PRO A 26 -18.60 9.04 -6.29
C PRO A 26 -18.43 10.49 -5.86
N ASP A 27 -19.03 10.88 -4.72
CA ASP A 27 -18.62 12.11 -4.06
C ASP A 27 -17.09 12.06 -3.96
N GLU A 28 -16.42 13.05 -4.55
CA GLU A 28 -14.97 13.12 -4.52
C GLU A 28 -14.51 13.02 -3.05
N PRO A 29 -13.38 12.33 -2.78
CA PRO A 29 -12.88 12.23 -1.42
C PRO A 29 -12.79 13.60 -0.78
N THR A 30 -13.50 13.80 0.33
CA THR A 30 -13.45 15.07 1.06
C THR A 30 -12.07 15.27 1.67
N GLU A 31 -11.68 16.53 1.90
CA GLU A 31 -10.41 16.83 2.58
C GLU A 31 -10.31 16.14 3.95
N GLU A 32 -11.40 16.13 4.71
CA GLU A 32 -11.46 15.44 6.01
C GLU A 32 -11.19 13.92 5.87
N LEU A 33 -11.66 13.30 4.79
CA LEU A 33 -11.39 11.88 4.53
C LEU A 33 -9.91 11.66 4.19
N LEU A 34 -9.31 12.56 3.40
CA LEU A 34 -7.88 12.50 3.05
C LEU A 34 -6.99 12.71 4.27
N GLU A 35 -7.32 13.66 5.14
CA GLU A 35 -6.62 13.90 6.41
C GLU A 35 -6.69 12.68 7.33
N LYS A 36 -7.88 12.08 7.49
CA LYS A 36 -8.06 10.84 8.27
C LYS A 36 -7.23 9.68 7.70
N GLY A 37 -7.25 9.50 6.38
CA GLY A 37 -6.45 8.48 5.70
C GLY A 37 -4.95 8.70 5.90
N THR A 38 -4.50 9.96 5.85
CA THR A 38 -3.11 10.34 6.10
C THR A 38 -2.67 10.00 7.52
N GLU A 39 -3.47 10.37 8.52
CA GLU A 39 -3.16 10.06 9.92
C GLU A 39 -3.20 8.55 10.21
N GLN A 40 -4.09 7.80 9.55
CA GLN A 40 -4.09 6.34 9.65
C GLN A 40 -2.83 5.72 9.05
N LEU A 41 -2.41 6.18 7.87
CA LEU A 41 -1.21 5.69 7.22
C LEU A 41 0.04 6.01 8.06
N LEU A 42 0.16 7.23 8.59
CA LEU A 42 1.27 7.63 9.46
C LEU A 42 1.34 6.81 10.76
N ARG A 43 0.22 6.32 11.30
CA ARG A 43 0.26 5.40 12.46
C ARG A 43 0.90 4.05 12.14
N SER A 44 0.84 3.63 10.88
CA SER A 44 1.46 2.39 10.42
C SER A 44 2.93 2.56 10.03
N TYR A 45 3.42 3.80 9.94
CA TYR A 45 4.78 4.10 9.52
C TYR A 45 5.82 3.68 10.55
N ASP A 46 6.83 2.92 10.11
CA ASP A 46 8.00 2.57 10.90
C ASP A 46 9.03 3.70 10.86
N SER A 47 9.05 4.54 11.90
CA SER A 47 9.97 5.69 11.98
C SER A 47 11.45 5.32 12.09
N ILE A 48 11.77 4.07 12.46
CA ILE A 48 13.15 3.60 12.61
C ILE A 48 13.68 3.12 11.26
N ASN A 49 12.96 2.20 10.61
CA ASN A 49 13.42 1.53 9.40
C ASN A 49 12.70 1.97 8.11
N GLY A 50 11.78 2.93 8.17
CA GLY A 50 10.96 3.35 7.03
C GLY A 50 9.97 2.27 6.57
N GLY A 51 8.96 2.60 5.78
CA GLY A 51 7.91 1.66 5.37
C GLY A 51 6.71 1.61 6.30
N PHE A 52 5.77 0.72 5.99
CA PHE A 52 4.44 0.70 6.60
C PHE A 52 4.05 -0.71 7.04
N GLY A 53 3.37 -0.80 8.18
CA GLY A 53 2.86 -2.05 8.73
C GLY A 53 3.92 -2.92 9.42
N SER A 54 3.56 -4.19 9.65
CA SER A 54 4.42 -5.20 10.26
C SER A 54 5.24 -5.97 9.21
N ILE A 55 6.06 -6.91 9.67
CA ILE A 55 6.70 -7.90 8.79
C ILE A 55 5.66 -8.87 8.18
N PRO A 56 5.91 -9.42 6.99
CA PRO A 56 6.97 -9.02 6.04
C PRO A 56 6.72 -7.63 5.43
N LYS A 57 7.79 -6.88 5.12
CA LYS A 57 7.68 -5.50 4.62
C LYS A 57 7.66 -5.43 3.10
N PHE A 58 6.66 -4.71 2.58
CA PHE A 58 6.44 -4.53 1.15
C PHE A 58 6.76 -3.09 0.71
N PRO A 59 7.41 -2.88 -0.45
CA PRO A 59 7.69 -1.56 -1.01
C PRO A 59 6.50 -0.58 -1.09
N THR A 60 5.26 -1.08 -1.23
CA THR A 60 3.99 -0.32 -1.24
C THR A 60 4.07 1.07 -1.92
N PRO A 61 4.40 1.15 -3.22
CA PRO A 61 4.64 2.44 -3.89
C PRO A 61 3.42 3.38 -3.90
N HIS A 62 2.20 2.83 -3.83
CA HIS A 62 0.97 3.63 -3.73
C HIS A 62 0.90 4.45 -2.43
N ASN A 63 1.41 3.93 -1.30
CA ASN A 63 1.48 4.68 -0.04
C ASN A 63 2.46 5.85 -0.18
N ILE A 64 3.60 5.62 -0.81
CA ILE A 64 4.63 6.65 -1.05
C ILE A 64 4.06 7.76 -1.93
N VAL A 65 3.41 7.41 -3.06
CA VAL A 65 2.79 8.38 -3.95
C VAL A 65 1.66 9.15 -3.25
N PHE A 66 0.86 8.48 -2.42
CA PHE A 66 -0.18 9.13 -1.63
C PHE A 66 0.41 10.18 -0.67
N LEU A 67 1.46 9.85 0.08
CA LEU A 67 2.13 10.81 0.98
C LEU A 67 2.73 12.00 0.22
N ILE A 68 3.33 11.79 -0.95
CA ILE A 68 3.85 12.88 -1.78
C ILE A 68 2.73 13.85 -2.19
N ARG A 69 1.60 13.32 -2.66
CA ARG A 69 0.44 14.15 -3.04
C ARG A 69 -0.13 14.94 -1.85
N GLN A 70 -0.23 14.29 -0.69
CA GLN A 70 -0.69 14.94 0.53
C GLN A 70 0.31 16.01 1.01
N TYR A 71 1.61 15.82 0.81
CA TYR A 71 2.63 16.84 1.08
C TYR A 71 2.49 18.04 0.15
N GLU A 72 2.22 17.84 -1.14
CA GLU A 72 2.03 18.93 -2.09
C GLU A 72 0.86 19.85 -1.69
N HIS A 73 -0.19 19.28 -1.10
CA HIS A 73 -1.36 20.01 -0.59
C HIS A 73 -1.11 20.67 0.77
N SER A 74 -0.75 19.88 1.79
CA SER A 74 -0.69 20.30 3.19
C SER A 74 0.62 20.95 3.62
N ARG A 75 1.73 20.66 2.90
CA ARG A 75 3.11 20.97 3.30
C ARG A 75 3.53 20.43 4.67
N ASP A 76 2.89 19.36 5.13
CA ASP A 76 3.29 18.67 6.36
C ASP A 76 4.59 17.86 6.16
N GLU A 77 5.66 18.35 6.78
CA GLU A 77 6.99 17.74 6.70
C GLU A 77 7.05 16.29 7.21
N ARG A 78 6.09 15.83 8.04
CA ARG A 78 6.01 14.42 8.45
C ARG A 78 5.88 13.49 7.24
N LEU A 79 5.15 13.93 6.21
CA LEU A 79 4.83 13.15 5.02
C LEU A 79 6.04 12.94 4.12
N ILE A 80 6.77 14.02 3.81
CA ILE A 80 7.97 13.93 2.97
C ILE A 80 9.10 13.19 3.70
N ASN A 81 9.24 13.40 5.01
CA ASN A 81 10.23 12.68 5.83
C ASN A 81 9.95 11.17 5.84
N ALA A 82 8.68 10.75 6.01
CA ALA A 82 8.30 9.34 5.95
C ALA A 82 8.59 8.72 4.56
N THR A 83 8.28 9.46 3.49
CA THR A 83 8.57 9.06 2.11
C THR A 83 10.07 8.86 1.87
N VAL A 84 10.89 9.87 2.15
CA VAL A 84 12.34 9.82 1.90
C VAL A 84 12.99 8.72 2.73
N LYS A 85 12.66 8.63 4.03
CA LYS A 85 13.21 7.59 4.91
C LYS A 85 12.87 6.18 4.43
N THR A 86 11.65 5.98 3.94
CA THR A 86 11.21 4.68 3.38
C THR A 86 12.03 4.31 2.16
N LEU A 87 12.15 5.23 1.19
CA LEU A 87 12.90 5.00 -0.04
C LEU A 87 14.39 4.76 0.22
N ASP A 88 15.00 5.56 1.10
CA ASP A 88 16.41 5.40 1.49
C ASP A 88 16.67 4.04 2.14
N GLN A 89 15.80 3.59 3.04
CA GLN A 89 15.98 2.31 3.73
C GLN A 89 15.75 1.13 2.80
N MET A 90 14.79 1.21 1.87
CA MET A 90 14.62 0.21 0.83
C MET A 90 15.84 0.13 -0.10
N TYR A 91 16.34 1.27 -0.58
CA TYR A 91 17.50 1.32 -1.48
C TYR A 91 18.77 0.81 -0.80
N ARG A 92 19.00 1.19 0.48
CA ARG A 92 20.17 0.75 1.25
C ARG A 92 20.05 -0.68 1.79
N GLY A 93 18.85 -1.25 1.78
CA GLY A 93 18.58 -2.61 2.23
C GLY A 93 19.01 -3.67 1.21
N GLY A 94 18.90 -4.94 1.62
CA GLY A 94 19.09 -6.09 0.73
C GLY A 94 17.86 -6.41 -0.12
N ILE A 95 16.75 -5.70 0.07
CA ILE A 95 15.60 -5.76 -0.84
C ILE A 95 15.92 -5.20 -2.24
N PHE A 96 16.88 -4.27 -2.35
CA PHE A 96 17.36 -3.75 -3.62
C PHE A 96 18.54 -4.60 -4.13
N ASP A 97 18.48 -5.01 -5.39
CA ASP A 97 19.60 -5.66 -6.07
C ASP A 97 20.64 -4.60 -6.48
N HIS A 98 21.74 -4.51 -5.74
CA HIS A 98 22.81 -3.54 -5.99
C HIS A 98 23.68 -3.86 -7.22
N ILE A 99 23.55 -5.06 -7.80
CA ILE A 99 24.32 -5.49 -8.98
C ILE A 99 23.45 -5.37 -10.23
N GLY A 100 22.27 -6.01 -10.22
CA GLY A 100 21.34 -6.07 -11.34
C GLY A 100 20.30 -4.94 -11.37
N GLY A 101 20.10 -4.25 -10.26
CA GLY A 101 19.03 -3.26 -10.10
C GLY A 101 17.66 -3.87 -9.83
N GLY A 102 16.75 -3.04 -9.31
CA GLY A 102 15.38 -3.42 -9.02
C GLY A 102 15.17 -3.92 -7.59
N PHE A 103 13.91 -4.10 -7.21
CA PHE A 103 13.50 -4.52 -5.88
C PHE A 103 12.92 -5.93 -5.88
N SER A 104 13.28 -6.71 -4.87
CA SER A 104 12.59 -7.95 -4.54
C SER A 104 11.15 -7.68 -4.09
N ARG A 105 10.28 -8.69 -4.15
CA ARG A 105 8.84 -8.51 -3.89
C ARG A 105 8.54 -7.97 -2.49
N TYR A 106 9.23 -8.49 -1.48
CA TYR A 106 9.16 -8.02 -0.09
C TYR A 106 10.42 -8.42 0.67
N SER A 107 10.62 -7.80 1.84
CA SER A 107 11.61 -8.22 2.82
C SER A 107 10.93 -9.02 3.94
N THR A 108 11.58 -10.07 4.41
CA THR A 108 11.07 -10.92 5.51
C THR A 108 11.32 -10.31 6.89
N ASP A 109 12.19 -9.31 6.98
CA ASP A 109 12.50 -8.58 8.21
C ASP A 109 11.97 -7.14 8.19
N ASN A 110 12.15 -6.43 9.30
CA ASN A 110 11.69 -5.05 9.45
C ASN A 110 12.69 -3.98 8.95
N LYS A 111 13.92 -4.38 8.63
CA LYS A 111 15.04 -3.50 8.26
C LYS A 111 15.28 -3.42 6.75
N TRP A 112 14.49 -4.15 5.95
CA TRP A 112 14.67 -4.29 4.50
C TRP A 112 15.92 -5.09 4.10
N LEU A 113 16.50 -5.88 5.00
CA LEU A 113 17.80 -6.53 4.77
C LEU A 113 17.67 -7.88 4.07
N VAL A 114 16.72 -8.71 4.48
CA VAL A 114 16.54 -10.05 3.93
C VAL A 114 15.40 -9.99 2.91
N PRO A 115 15.68 -10.07 1.59
CA PRO A 115 14.63 -10.19 0.60
C PRO A 115 14.03 -11.59 0.60
N HIS A 116 12.79 -11.69 0.15
CA HIS A 116 12.17 -12.98 -0.11
C HIS A 116 12.64 -13.56 -1.45
N PHE A 117 13.29 -14.73 -1.39
CA PHE A 117 13.90 -15.39 -2.56
C PHE A 117 13.10 -16.57 -3.12
N GLU A 118 11.99 -16.99 -2.51
CA GLU A 118 11.29 -18.20 -2.99
C GLU A 118 10.44 -17.98 -4.24
N LYS A 119 10.48 -18.97 -5.13
CA LYS A 119 9.52 -19.17 -6.22
C LYS A 119 8.18 -19.59 -5.61
N MET A 120 7.11 -18.86 -5.93
CA MET A 120 5.76 -19.39 -5.70
C MET A 120 5.55 -20.57 -6.65
N LEU A 121 5.43 -21.78 -6.09
CA LEU A 121 4.95 -22.97 -6.81
C LEU A 121 3.48 -22.82 -7.16
#